data_AF-A0AAE1XG98-F1
#
_entry.id   AF-A0AAE1XG98-F1
#
_cell.length_a   1.000
_cell.length_b   1.000
_cell.length_c   1.000
_cell.angle_alpha   90.00
_cell.angle_beta   90.00
_cell.angle_gamma   90.00
#
_symmetry.space_group_name_H-M   'P 1'
#
loop_
_entity.id
_entity.type
_entity.pdbx_description
1 polymer ?
#
loop_
_entity_poly.entity_id
_entity_poly.type
_entity_poly.pdbx_seq_one_letter_code
_entity_poly.pdbx_strand_id
1 'polypeptide(L)'
;MKERSESYPLQHGGGQVFKTLQRLIQTLEAGRISIAVIVADGESSASRHLKHCALEQNIPMTSVYWIIKSLYAGRLIPFEEKKNPQCSRALKLQRRQYSMELSREI
;
A
#
# COMPACT_ATOMS: atom_id res chain seq x y z
N MET A 1 -0.71 24.91 -16.89
CA MET A 1 -1.62 23.77 -17.05
C MET A 1 -1.84 23.13 -15.68
N LYS A 2 -3.09 23.01 -15.23
CA LYS A 2 -3.45 22.49 -13.91
C LYS A 2 -3.78 21.01 -14.09
N GLU A 3 -2.84 20.13 -13.74
CA GLU A 3 -3.09 18.68 -13.72
C GLU A 3 -4.28 18.40 -12.80
N ARG A 4 -5.41 18.07 -13.42
CA ARG A 4 -6.68 17.81 -12.77
C ARG A 4 -6.73 16.34 -12.37
N SER A 5 -6.20 16.06 -11.18
CA SER A 5 -6.76 15.13 -10.19
C SER A 5 -7.18 13.72 -10.67
N GLU A 6 -6.21 12.82 -10.83
CA GLU A 6 -6.45 11.36 -10.96
C GLU A 6 -6.50 10.64 -9.59
N SER A 7 -6.83 11.36 -8.52
CA SER A 7 -6.73 10.86 -7.13
C SER A 7 -8.07 10.74 -6.41
N TYR A 8 -9.18 11.09 -7.07
CA TYR A 8 -10.52 11.19 -6.46
C TYR A 8 -11.02 9.90 -5.79
N PRO A 9 -10.88 8.69 -6.37
CA PRO A 9 -11.42 7.48 -5.77
C PRO A 9 -10.79 7.12 -4.42
N LEU A 10 -9.51 7.41 -4.25
CA LEU A 10 -8.77 7.11 -3.01
C LEU A 10 -9.14 8.06 -1.87
N GLN A 11 -9.34 9.34 -2.18
CA GLN A 11 -9.66 10.35 -1.16
C GLN A 11 -11.08 10.19 -0.61
N HIS A 12 -12.05 9.84 -1.47
CA HIS A 12 -13.42 9.58 -1.01
C HIS A 12 -13.53 8.31 -0.13
N GLY A 13 -12.63 7.34 -0.29
CA GLY A 13 -12.55 6.15 0.56
C GLY A 13 -11.79 6.35 1.87
N GLY A 14 -11.45 7.59 2.26
CA GLY A 14 -10.68 7.89 3.48
C GLY A 14 -9.16 7.71 3.33
N GLY A 15 -8.67 7.45 2.11
CA GLY A 15 -7.24 7.36 1.81
C GLY A 15 -6.58 8.73 1.66
N GLN A 16 -5.26 8.77 1.86
CA GLN A 16 -4.43 9.95 1.62
C GLN A 16 -3.50 9.72 0.44
N VAL A 17 -3.39 10.73 -0.44
CA VAL A 17 -2.53 10.67 -1.61
C VAL A 17 -1.38 11.65 -1.44
N PHE A 18 -0.16 11.13 -1.56
CA PHE A 18 1.07 11.89 -1.35
C PHE A 18 1.74 12.17 -2.68
N LYS A 19 2.14 13.43 -2.89
CA LYS A 19 2.85 13.84 -4.11
C LYS A 19 4.29 13.34 -4.18
N THR A 20 4.89 13.02 -3.03
CA THR A 20 6.30 12.62 -2.94
C THR A 20 6.46 11.44 -1.99
N LEU A 21 7.40 10.55 -2.31
CA LEU A 21 7.76 9.42 -1.46
C LEU A 21 8.28 9.89 -0.09
N GLN A 22 9.08 10.95 -0.05
CA GLN A 22 9.59 11.52 1.20
C GLN A 22 8.45 11.91 2.15
N ARG A 23 7.39 12.56 1.66
CA ARG A 23 6.26 12.97 2.51
C ARG A 23 5.46 11.76 3.00
N LEU A 24 5.31 10.73 2.17
CA LEU A 24 4.70 9.47 2.55
C LEU A 24 5.47 8.83 3.72
N ILE A 25 6.80 8.70 3.58
CA ILE A 25 7.67 8.11 4.61
C ILE A 25 7.60 8.90 5.91
N GLN A 26 7.77 10.22 5.87
CA GLN A 26 7.70 11.07 7.07
C GLN A 26 6.35 10.96 7.79
N THR A 27 5.27 10.80 7.04
CA THR A 27 3.92 10.66 7.61
C THR A 27 3.71 9.28 8.23
N LEU A 28 4.29 8.24 7.62
CA LEU A 28 4.32 6.88 8.13
C LEU A 28 5.15 6.79 9.42
N GLU A 29 6.36 7.34 9.43
CA GLU A 29 7.26 7.36 10.59
C GLU A 29 6.67 8.17 11.75
N ALA A 30 5.96 9.26 11.46
CA ALA A 30 5.23 10.03 12.46
C ALA A 30 3.98 9.32 13.00
N GLY A 31 3.66 8.11 12.53
CA GLY A 31 2.50 7.32 12.97
C GLY A 31 1.15 7.91 12.57
N ARG A 32 1.11 8.88 11.65
CA ARG A 32 -0.13 9.54 11.20
C ARG A 32 -0.91 8.70 10.20
N ILE A 33 -0.25 7.72 9.58
CA ILE A 33 -0.85 6.69 8.74
C ILE A 33 -0.33 5.33 9.21
N SER A 34 -1.16 4.30 9.08
CA SER A 34 -0.82 2.93 9.50
C SER A 34 -0.27 2.07 8.37
N ILE A 35 -0.64 2.38 7.12
CA ILE A 35 -0.28 1.62 5.92
C ILE A 35 0.11 2.60 4.82
N ALA A 36 1.22 2.31 4.15
CA ALA A 36 1.69 3.02 2.97
C ALA A 36 1.76 2.06 1.79
N VAL A 37 1.40 2.52 0.60
CA VAL A 37 1.49 1.75 -0.64
C VAL A 37 1.85 2.67 -1.80
N ILE A 38 2.72 2.21 -2.69
CA ILE A 38 3.02 2.87 -3.96
C ILE A 38 2.24 2.17 -5.05
N VAL A 39 1.48 2.93 -5.84
CA VAL A 39 0.67 2.39 -6.93
C VAL A 39 1.28 2.82 -8.25
N ALA A 40 1.57 1.86 -9.12
CA ALA A 40 2.20 2.08 -10.41
C ALA A 40 1.57 1.13 -11.46
N ASP A 41 1.37 1.60 -12.68
CA ASP A 41 0.72 0.85 -13.75
C ASP A 41 1.67 -0.17 -14.40
N GLY A 42 2.05 -1.19 -13.61
CA GLY A 42 2.92 -2.29 -14.04
C GLY A 42 4.39 -2.13 -13.64
N GLU A 43 5.16 -3.22 -13.75
CA GLU A 43 6.52 -3.31 -13.23
C GLU A 43 7.47 -2.34 -13.94
N SER A 44 7.28 -2.02 -15.22
CA SER A 44 8.14 -1.07 -15.96
C SER A 44 7.84 0.40 -15.69
N SER A 45 6.67 0.73 -15.13
CA SER A 45 6.21 2.12 -14.97
C SER A 45 6.93 2.89 -13.86
N ALA A 46 7.43 2.17 -12.84
CA ALA A 46 8.23 2.77 -11.76
C ALA A 46 9.72 2.77 -12.12
N SER A 47 10.40 3.89 -11.88
CA SER A 47 11.85 3.99 -12.06
C SER A 47 12.59 3.00 -11.16
N ARG A 48 13.77 2.53 -11.60
CA ARG A 48 14.60 1.62 -10.80
C ARG A 48 14.92 2.19 -9.41
N HIS A 49 15.16 3.50 -9.36
CA HIS A 49 15.42 4.21 -8.11
C HIS A 49 14.20 4.18 -7.18
N LEU A 50 12.99 4.46 -7.70
CA LEU A 50 11.77 4.40 -6.90
C LEU A 50 11.53 3.00 -6.33
N LYS A 51 11.76 1.95 -7.13
CA LYS A 51 11.67 0.56 -6.66
C LYS A 51 12.68 0.25 -5.56
N HIS A 52 13.92 0.71 -5.72
CA HIS A 52 14.96 0.53 -4.71
C HIS A 52 14.59 1.21 -3.40
N CYS A 53 14.18 2.48 -3.44
CA CYS A 53 13.75 3.20 -2.24
C CYS A 53 12.52 2.55 -1.59
N ALA A 54 11.54 2.10 -2.38
CA ALA A 54 10.38 1.39 -1.84
C ALA A 54 10.77 0.12 -1.07
N LEU A 55 11.74 -0.65 -1.60
CA LEU A 55 12.26 -1.85 -0.96
C LEU A 55 12.98 -1.52 0.36
N GLU A 56 13.88 -0.53 0.36
CA GLU A 56 14.60 -0.09 1.56
C GLU A 56 13.63 0.35 2.68
N GLN A 57 12.57 1.06 2.29
CA GLN A 57 11.56 1.60 3.20
C GLN A 57 10.47 0.57 3.55
N ASN A 58 10.57 -0.67 3.03
CA ASN A 58 9.57 -1.73 3.20
C ASN A 58 8.15 -1.31 2.78
N ILE A 59 8.03 -0.44 1.78
CA ILE A 59 6.74 0.03 1.25
C ILE A 59 6.37 -0.84 0.05
N PRO A 60 5.22 -1.55 0.09
CA PRO A 60 4.77 -2.36 -1.02
C PRO A 60 4.46 -1.50 -2.25
N MET A 61 4.81 -2.03 -3.42
CA MET A 61 4.47 -1.45 -4.71
C MET A 61 3.48 -2.37 -5.42
N THR A 62 2.34 -1.82 -5.84
CA THR A 62 1.22 -2.56 -6.43
C THR A 62 0.66 -1.85 -7.65
N SER A 63 -0.28 -2.47 -8.36
CA SER A 63 -1.02 -1.85 -9.46
C SER A 63 -2.36 -1.29 -9.02
N VAL A 64 -2.97 -0.45 -9.86
CA VAL A 64 -4.32 0.11 -9.62
C VAL A 64 -5.36 -0.99 -9.41
N TYR A 65 -5.15 -2.17 -9.99
CA TYR A 65 -6.01 -3.34 -9.82
C TYR A 65 -6.18 -3.75 -8.35
N TRP A 66 -5.15 -3.57 -7.51
CA TRP A 66 -5.26 -3.84 -6.07
C TRP A 66 -6.21 -2.86 -5.36
N ILE A 67 -6.22 -1.59 -5.75
CA ILE A 67 -7.18 -0.61 -5.25
C ILE A 67 -8.59 -1.06 -5.63
N ILE A 68 -8.81 -1.39 -6.91
CA ILE A 68 -10.13 -1.80 -7.41
C ILE A 68 -10.63 -3.04 -6.68
N LYS A 69 -9.78 -4.06 -6.51
CA LYS A 69 -10.14 -5.27 -5.74
C LYS A 69 -10.44 -4.96 -4.28
N SER A 70 -9.67 -4.07 -3.64
CA SER A 70 -9.90 -3.68 -2.24
C SER A 70 -11.22 -2.94 -2.07
N LEU A 71 -11.53 -2.02 -3.00
CA LEU A 71 -12.80 -1.31 -3.03
C LEU A 71 -13.98 -2.28 -3.22
N TYR A 72 -13.88 -3.21 -4.18
CA TYR A 72 -14.91 -4.22 -4.41
C TYR A 72 -15.13 -5.14 -3.20
N ALA A 73 -14.04 -5.50 -2.51
CA ALA A 73 -14.11 -6.33 -1.31
C ALA A 73 -14.58 -5.56 -0.06
N GLY A 74 -14.71 -4.23 -0.13
CA GLY A 74 -15.01 -3.37 1.03
C GLY A 74 -13.92 -3.36 2.11
N ARG A 75 -12.72 -3.88 1.81
CA ARG A 75 -11.60 -3.98 2.74
C ARG A 75 -10.26 -4.00 2.01
N LEU A 76 -9.20 -3.58 2.68
CA LEU A 76 -7.84 -3.71 2.14
C LEU A 76 -7.47 -5.19 2.02
N ILE A 77 -7.19 -5.63 0.80
CA ILE A 77 -6.69 -7.00 0.58
C ILE A 77 -5.19 -7.05 0.91
N PRO A 78 -4.70 -8.12 1.54
CA PRO A 78 -3.27 -8.29 1.78
C PRO A 78 -2.47 -8.24 0.47
N PHE A 79 -1.24 -7.75 0.54
CA PHE A 79 -0.33 -7.80 -0.59
C PHE A 79 0.08 -9.26 -0.83
N GLU A 80 -0.28 -9.84 -1.99
CA GLU A 80 0.18 -11.17 -2.37
C GLU A 80 1.67 -11.12 -2.71
N GLU A 81 2.46 -11.88 -1.96
CA GLU A 81 3.91 -11.94 -2.04
C GLU A 81 4.33 -12.65 -3.34
N LYS A 82 4.83 -11.91 -4.35
CA LYS A 82 5.85 -12.50 -5.23
C LYS A 82 7.06 -12.71 -4.34
N LYS A 83 7.29 -13.95 -3.89
CA LYS A 83 8.40 -14.40 -3.03
C LYS A 83 9.69 -13.61 -3.27
N ASN A 84 9.85 -12.53 -2.53
CA ASN A 84 11.09 -11.78 -2.45
C ASN A 84 11.40 -11.70 -0.96
N PRO A 85 12.35 -12.49 -0.44
CA PRO A 85 12.49 -12.79 0.99
C PRO A 85 12.70 -11.56 1.89
N GLN A 86 13.02 -10.41 1.30
CA GLN A 86 13.29 -9.15 1.97
C GLN A 86 12.03 -8.32 2.32
N CYS A 87 10.87 -8.56 1.69
CA CYS A 87 9.63 -7.78 1.95
C CYS A 87 8.76 -8.35 3.09
N SER A 88 9.19 -9.45 3.71
CA SER A 88 8.40 -10.21 4.69
C SER A 88 8.15 -9.47 6.02
N ARG A 89 8.86 -8.37 6.32
CA ARG A 89 8.77 -7.68 7.63
C ARG A 89 7.55 -6.78 7.78
N ALA A 90 7.13 -6.06 6.74
CA ALA A 90 5.98 -5.16 6.82
C ALA A 90 4.65 -5.92 7.06
N LEU A 91 4.52 -7.10 6.45
CA LEU A 91 3.32 -7.95 6.58
C LEU A 91 3.23 -8.65 7.96
N LYS A 92 4.36 -8.86 8.65
CA LYS A 92 4.33 -9.46 10.01
C LYS A 92 3.56 -8.58 11.00
N LEU A 93 3.59 -7.25 10.82
CA LEU A 93 2.81 -6.34 11.66
C LEU A 93 1.31 -6.54 11.44
N GLN A 94 0.88 -6.62 10.17
CA GLN A 94 -0.52 -6.89 9.82
C GLN A 94 -1.00 -8.28 10.25
N ARG A 95 -0.15 -9.30 10.10
CA ARG A 95 -0.48 -10.67 10.49
C ARG A 95 -0.60 -10.82 12.02
N ARG A 96 0.11 -9.99 12.80
CA ARG A 96 0.01 -9.94 14.27
C ARG A 96 -1.32 -9.31 14.72
N GLN A 97 -1.83 -8.32 13.99
CA GLN A 97 -3.13 -7.72 14.27
C GLN A 97 -4.31 -8.67 14.00
N TYR A 98 -4.16 -9.61 13.06
CA TYR A 98 -5.23 -10.53 12.65
C TYR A 98 -5.30 -11.84 13.47
N SER A 99 -4.57 -11.92 14.59
CA SER A 99 -4.69 -13.03 15.52
C SER A 99 -5.80 -12.76 16.55
N MET A 100 -7.05 -12.64 16.10
CA MET A 100 -8.20 -12.88 16.95
C MET A 100 -9.25 -13.72 16.20
N GLU A 101 -9.47 -14.89 16.77
CA GLU A 101 -10.66 -15.74 16.73
C GLU A 101 -11.34 -15.97 15.38
N LEU A 102 -10.88 -17.04 14.73
CA LEU A 102 -11.75 -17.86 13.90
C LEU A 102 -12.79 -18.55 14.82
N SER A 103 -13.80 -17.81 15.29
CA SER A 103 -15.01 -18.44 15.84
C SER A 103 -15.69 -19.17 14.70
N ARG A 104 -15.48 -20.48 14.67
CA ARG A 104 -16.36 -21.40 13.96
C ARG A 104 -17.66 -21.42 14.75
N GLU A 105 -18.72 -20.87 14.17
CA GLU A 105 -20.07 -21.23 14.61
C GLU A 105 -20.97 -21.44 13.38
N ILE A 106 -21.22 -22.73 13.16
CA ILE A 106 -22.30 -23.48 12.49
C ILE A 106 -22.61 -23.14 11.02
#